data_AF-A0A5C7WTS8-F1
#
_entry.id   AF-A0A5C7WTS8-F1
#
_cell.length_a   1.000
_cell.length_b   1.000
_cell.length_c   1.000
_cell.angle_alpha   90.00
_cell.angle_beta   90.00
_cell.angle_gamma   90.00
#
_symmetry.space_group_name_H-M   'P 1'
#
loop_
_entity.id
_entity.type
_entity.pdbx_description
1 polymer ?
#
loop_
_entity_poly.entity_id
_entity_poly.type
_entity_poly.pdbx_seq_one_letter_code
_entity_poly.pdbx_strand_id
1 'polypeptide(L)'
;MTDTAHRVDSCGRAVDELTPDDLELQRYLLDLCLQPLDRFDGFSHIEQYLLSALRYQLNYTCYALAMAQYRYTPAFTGYLTEAQANAIEKMRDKRVWGYWAHECLVGYQRWDPDPIKFANVMYTGFFGVMLGVFETLNDARFSAPGALTLRWNDDTEYVYEFASLCEAIVHNMDISGHGPSTRANPG
;
A
#
# COMPACT_ATOMS: atom_id res chain seq x y z
N MET A 1 -23.59 8.88 31.03
CA MET A 1 -23.54 7.40 31.09
C MET A 1 -22.17 7.01 30.59
N THR A 2 -21.38 6.40 31.45
CA THR A 2 -20.01 6.00 31.16
C THR A 2 -20.06 4.83 30.18
N ASP A 3 -19.75 5.08 28.92
CA ASP A 3 -19.66 4.06 27.90
C ASP A 3 -18.52 3.11 28.28
N THR A 4 -18.89 1.91 28.72
CA THR A 4 -17.94 0.93 29.22
C THR A 4 -17.57 0.07 28.01
N ALA A 5 -16.50 0.46 27.32
CA ALA A 5 -15.94 -0.31 26.21
C ALA A 5 -15.87 -1.79 26.61
N HIS A 6 -16.67 -2.62 25.93
CA HIS A 6 -16.79 -4.03 26.25
C HIS A 6 -15.56 -4.76 25.71
N ARG A 7 -14.51 -4.86 26.54
CA ARG A 7 -13.26 -5.54 26.19
C ARG A 7 -13.46 -7.04 26.21
N VAL A 8 -13.32 -7.68 25.05
CA VAL A 8 -13.34 -9.14 24.94
C VAL A 8 -11.89 -9.64 24.88
N ASP A 9 -11.50 -10.48 25.84
CA ASP A 9 -10.22 -11.17 25.80
C ASP A 9 -10.31 -12.36 24.85
N SER A 10 -9.66 -12.27 23.70
CA SER A 10 -9.57 -13.34 22.71
C SER A 10 -8.11 -13.75 22.51
N CYS A 11 -7.80 -15.00 22.88
CA CYS A 11 -6.46 -15.61 22.74
C CYS A 11 -5.29 -14.76 23.33
N GLY A 12 -5.56 -14.01 24.41
CA GLY A 12 -4.55 -13.15 25.08
C GLY A 12 -4.41 -11.74 24.49
N ARG A 13 -5.21 -11.37 23.48
CA ARG A 13 -5.35 -10.00 23.00
C ARG A 13 -6.68 -9.42 23.47
N ALA A 14 -6.60 -8.19 23.95
CA ALA A 14 -7.75 -7.36 24.21
C ALA A 14 -8.21 -6.71 22.92
N VAL A 15 -9.46 -6.98 22.57
CA VAL A 15 -10.11 -6.45 21.39
C VAL A 15 -11.19 -5.49 21.86
N ASP A 16 -11.15 -4.27 21.35
CA ASP A 16 -12.21 -3.27 21.55
C ASP A 16 -13.31 -3.52 20.50
N GLU A 17 -14.52 -3.01 20.74
CA GLU A 17 -15.60 -3.03 19.75
C GLU A 17 -15.53 -1.78 18.85
N LEU A 18 -15.88 -1.92 17.58
CA LEU A 18 -16.03 -0.79 16.65
C LEU A 18 -17.33 -0.03 16.99
N THR A 19 -17.28 1.29 16.97
CA THR A 19 -18.49 2.11 17.08
C THR A 19 -19.33 2.01 15.81
N PRO A 20 -20.62 2.40 15.85
CA PRO A 20 -21.45 2.45 14.64
C PRO A 20 -20.85 3.32 13.52
N ASP A 21 -20.21 4.44 13.87
CA ASP A 21 -19.55 5.34 12.91
C ASP A 21 -18.31 4.67 12.29
N ASP A 22 -17.52 3.94 13.09
CA ASP A 22 -16.38 3.18 12.58
C ASP A 22 -16.82 2.06 11.63
N LEU A 23 -17.94 1.39 11.93
CA LEU A 23 -18.52 0.36 11.06
C LEU A 23 -19.00 0.95 9.73
N GLU A 24 -19.62 2.13 9.75
CA GLU A 24 -20.04 2.82 8.53
C GLU A 24 -18.82 3.19 7.67
N LEU A 25 -17.77 3.74 8.29
CA LEU A 25 -16.53 4.06 7.59
C LEU A 25 -15.86 2.80 7.04
N GLN A 26 -15.77 1.74 7.83
CA GLN A 26 -15.18 0.48 7.38
C GLN A 26 -15.94 -0.07 6.18
N ARG A 27 -17.28 -0.05 6.21
CA ARG A 27 -18.11 -0.47 5.07
C ARG A 27 -17.82 0.38 3.83
N TYR A 28 -17.73 1.70 3.97
CA TYR A 28 -17.39 2.58 2.86
C TYR A 28 -16.02 2.24 2.24
N LEU A 29 -15.00 2.01 3.07
CA LEU A 29 -13.66 1.62 2.61
C LEU A 29 -13.65 0.24 1.93
N LEU A 30 -14.45 -0.70 2.44
CA LEU A 30 -14.63 -2.00 1.81
C LEU A 30 -15.29 -1.87 0.43
N ASP A 31 -16.34 -1.05 0.31
CA ASP A 31 -17.01 -0.82 -0.97
C ASP A 31 -16.05 -0.21 -2.02
N LEU A 32 -15.19 0.71 -1.60
CA LEU A 32 -14.14 1.27 -2.46
C LEU A 32 -13.13 0.21 -2.93
N CYS A 33 -12.78 -0.76 -2.09
CA CYS A 33 -11.75 -1.75 -2.41
C CYS A 33 -12.29 -3.02 -3.08
N LEU A 34 -13.55 -3.39 -2.85
CA LEU A 34 -14.16 -4.61 -3.40
C LEU A 34 -14.80 -4.40 -4.78
N GLN A 35 -14.85 -3.15 -5.27
CA GLN A 35 -15.20 -2.89 -6.67
C GLN A 35 -14.20 -3.57 -7.63
N PRO A 36 -14.59 -3.86 -8.89
CA PRO A 36 -13.70 -4.45 -9.89
C PRO A 36 -12.35 -3.71 -10.00
N LEU A 37 -11.26 -4.43 -10.27
CA LEU A 37 -9.90 -3.86 -10.22
C LEU A 37 -9.70 -2.67 -11.17
N ASP A 38 -10.37 -2.66 -12.32
CA ASP A 38 -10.33 -1.58 -13.31
C ASP A 38 -11.13 -0.33 -12.92
N ARG A 39 -11.99 -0.42 -11.89
CA ARG A 39 -12.85 0.68 -11.42
C ARG A 39 -12.24 1.45 -10.26
N PHE A 40 -12.45 2.76 -10.28
CA PHE A 40 -11.97 3.69 -9.26
C PHE A 40 -13.10 4.66 -8.87
N ASP A 41 -14.32 4.13 -8.83
CA ASP A 41 -15.51 4.88 -8.44
C ASP A 41 -15.40 5.26 -6.96
N GLY A 42 -15.77 6.50 -6.63
CA GLY A 42 -15.63 7.06 -5.28
C GLY A 42 -14.24 7.60 -4.93
N PHE A 43 -13.20 7.24 -5.69
CA PHE A 43 -11.89 7.90 -5.56
C PHE A 43 -11.91 9.28 -6.25
N SER A 44 -11.16 10.23 -5.69
CA SER A 44 -10.94 11.53 -6.32
C SER A 44 -9.92 11.40 -7.46
N HIS A 45 -10.23 12.00 -8.61
CA HIS A 45 -9.41 11.97 -9.83
C HIS A 45 -8.83 13.35 -10.20
N ILE A 46 -8.79 14.28 -9.24
CA ILE A 46 -8.47 15.69 -9.51
C ILE A 46 -7.05 15.86 -10.05
N GLU A 47 -6.05 15.23 -9.42
CA GLU A 47 -4.65 15.29 -9.83
C GLU A 47 -3.86 14.11 -9.28
N GLN A 48 -2.70 13.82 -9.89
CA GLN A 48 -1.80 12.73 -9.47
C GLN A 48 -0.47 13.23 -8.87
N TYR A 49 -0.26 14.53 -8.73
CA TYR A 49 1.05 15.05 -8.28
C TYR A 49 1.04 15.35 -6.77
N LEU A 50 -0.07 15.87 -6.24
CA LEU A 50 -0.18 16.27 -4.83
C LEU A 50 -0.97 15.24 -3.99
N LEU A 51 -1.40 15.65 -2.80
CA LEU A 51 -1.97 14.79 -1.76
C LEU A 51 -3.30 14.11 -2.13
N SER A 52 -3.99 14.59 -3.17
CA SER A 52 -5.23 13.99 -3.68
C SER A 52 -4.99 12.83 -4.65
N ALA A 53 -3.74 12.49 -4.94
CA ALA A 53 -3.40 11.39 -5.84
C ALA A 53 -3.99 10.06 -5.39
N LEU A 54 -4.28 9.19 -6.37
CA LEU A 54 -4.86 7.87 -6.13
C LEU A 54 -4.00 7.03 -5.19
N ARG A 55 -2.67 7.15 -5.30
CA ARG A 55 -1.73 6.45 -4.41
C ARG A 55 -2.06 6.69 -2.95
N TYR A 56 -2.24 7.94 -2.52
CA TYR A 56 -2.49 8.24 -1.11
C TYR A 56 -3.85 7.73 -0.66
N GLN A 57 -4.88 7.88 -1.50
CA GLN A 57 -6.21 7.37 -1.18
C GLN A 57 -6.20 5.85 -0.99
N LEU A 58 -5.51 5.10 -1.86
CA LEU A 58 -5.35 3.65 -1.76
C LEU A 58 -4.55 3.25 -0.51
N ASN A 59 -3.43 3.91 -0.26
CA ASN A 59 -2.56 3.62 0.89
C ASN A 59 -3.33 3.78 2.21
N TYR A 60 -3.99 4.92 2.40
CA TYR A 60 -4.76 5.20 3.62
C TYR A 60 -5.92 4.24 3.79
N THR A 61 -6.61 3.89 2.69
CA THR A 61 -7.69 2.89 2.73
C THR A 61 -7.17 1.53 3.18
N CYS A 62 -6.07 1.06 2.59
CA CYS A 62 -5.44 -0.21 2.96
C CYS A 62 -5.00 -0.22 4.43
N TYR A 63 -4.36 0.85 4.90
CA TYR A 63 -3.93 0.95 6.30
C TYR A 63 -5.11 0.97 7.28
N ALA A 64 -6.17 1.72 6.97
CA ALA A 64 -7.35 1.78 7.82
C ALA A 64 -8.00 0.39 7.94
N LEU A 65 -8.16 -0.34 6.83
CA LEU A 65 -8.69 -1.70 6.84
C LEU A 65 -7.79 -2.68 7.60
N ALA A 66 -6.47 -2.60 7.41
CA ALA A 66 -5.51 -3.42 8.14
C ALA A 66 -5.49 -3.13 9.65
N MET A 67 -5.63 -1.87 10.05
CA MET A 67 -5.72 -1.50 11.47
C MET A 67 -7.05 -1.93 12.08
N ALA A 68 -8.15 -1.85 11.33
CA ALA A 68 -9.44 -2.41 11.74
C ALA A 68 -9.35 -3.93 11.95
N GLN A 69 -8.68 -4.65 11.04
CA GLN A 69 -8.40 -6.07 11.18
C GLN A 69 -7.56 -6.37 12.44
N TYR A 70 -6.42 -5.70 12.57
CA TYR A 70 -5.46 -5.96 13.63
C TYR A 70 -6.03 -5.71 15.03
N ARG A 71 -6.77 -4.61 15.21
CA ARG A 71 -7.23 -4.18 16.53
C ARG A 71 -8.60 -4.70 16.93
N TYR A 72 -9.54 -4.79 15.98
CA TYR A 72 -10.96 -5.02 16.29
C TYR A 72 -11.47 -6.36 15.75
N THR A 73 -10.91 -6.85 14.64
CA THR A 73 -11.46 -8.02 13.93
C THR A 73 -10.37 -8.99 13.46
N PRO A 74 -9.49 -9.51 14.34
CA PRO A 74 -8.34 -10.31 13.94
C PRO A 74 -8.71 -11.65 13.29
N ALA A 75 -9.90 -12.19 13.60
CA ALA A 75 -10.42 -13.41 12.99
C ALA A 75 -11.14 -13.16 11.65
N PHE A 76 -11.29 -11.91 11.22
CA PHE A 76 -12.05 -11.55 10.04
C PHE A 76 -11.14 -11.48 8.79
N THR A 77 -10.87 -12.64 8.19
CA THR A 77 -9.88 -12.84 7.11
C THR A 77 -10.50 -13.12 5.73
N GLY A 78 -11.77 -12.77 5.51
CA GLY A 78 -12.49 -12.97 4.25
C GLY A 78 -12.37 -11.76 3.31
N TYR A 79 -13.50 -11.11 3.05
CA TYR A 79 -13.54 -9.94 2.16
C TYR A 79 -12.71 -8.74 2.67
N LEU A 80 -12.34 -8.69 3.95
CA LEU A 80 -11.39 -7.70 4.47
C LEU A 80 -9.97 -7.90 3.93
N THR A 81 -9.51 -9.16 3.87
CA THR A 81 -8.24 -9.52 3.25
C THR A 81 -8.29 -9.25 1.75
N GLU A 82 -9.39 -9.62 1.08
CA GLU A 82 -9.58 -9.33 -0.34
C GLU A 82 -9.58 -7.83 -0.64
N ALA A 83 -10.21 -7.01 0.19
CA ALA A 83 -10.21 -5.56 0.05
C ALA A 83 -8.79 -4.96 0.16
N GLN A 84 -7.99 -5.42 1.13
CA GLN A 84 -6.58 -4.99 1.24
C GLN A 84 -5.76 -5.45 0.03
N ALA A 85 -5.95 -6.69 -0.44
CA ALA A 85 -5.29 -7.20 -1.64
C ALA A 85 -5.68 -6.38 -2.89
N ASN A 86 -6.96 -6.05 -3.05
CA ASN A 86 -7.44 -5.23 -4.17
C ASN A 86 -6.87 -3.80 -4.14
N ALA A 87 -6.66 -3.22 -2.95
CA ALA A 87 -5.98 -1.92 -2.84
C ALA A 87 -4.53 -2.01 -3.34
N ILE A 88 -3.81 -3.07 -2.98
CA ILE A 88 -2.45 -3.37 -3.45
C ILE A 88 -2.44 -3.63 -4.97
N GLU A 89 -3.43 -4.35 -5.49
CA GLU A 89 -3.58 -4.58 -6.92
C GLU A 89 -3.84 -3.27 -7.70
N LYS A 90 -4.72 -2.42 -7.17
CA LYS A 90 -5.00 -1.10 -7.75
C LYS A 90 -3.78 -0.18 -7.72
N MET A 91 -2.90 -0.29 -6.71
CA MET A 91 -1.65 0.46 -6.66
C MET A 91 -0.74 0.16 -7.85
N ARG A 92 -0.80 -1.06 -8.41
CA ARG A 92 -0.03 -1.47 -9.59
C ARG A 92 -0.57 -0.91 -10.91
N ASP A 93 -1.76 -0.29 -10.91
CA ASP A 93 -2.37 0.26 -12.11
C ASP A 93 -1.62 1.51 -12.59
N LYS A 94 -1.35 1.59 -13.90
CA LYS A 94 -0.64 2.72 -14.52
C LYS A 94 -1.26 4.08 -14.21
N ARG A 95 -2.57 4.16 -13.97
CA ARG A 95 -3.24 5.41 -13.56
C ARG A 95 -2.70 5.97 -12.25
N VAL A 96 -2.20 5.10 -11.37
CA VAL A 96 -1.69 5.45 -10.05
C VAL A 96 -0.24 5.92 -10.09
N TRP A 97 0.62 5.22 -10.84
CA TRP A 97 2.06 5.47 -10.83
C TRP A 97 2.61 6.12 -12.11
N GLY A 98 1.83 6.16 -13.19
CA GLY A 98 2.30 6.62 -14.50
C GLY A 98 2.73 8.08 -14.56
N TYR A 99 2.34 8.89 -13.58
CA TYR A 99 2.85 10.27 -13.40
C TYR A 99 4.38 10.30 -13.26
N TRP A 100 4.98 9.21 -12.74
CA TRP A 100 6.41 9.14 -12.47
C TRP A 100 7.26 9.33 -13.71
N ALA A 101 6.84 8.81 -14.87
CA ALA A 101 7.57 9.00 -16.12
C ALA A 101 7.77 10.49 -16.45
N HIS A 102 6.77 11.32 -16.15
CA HIS A 102 6.84 12.77 -16.36
C HIS A 102 7.70 13.44 -15.29
N GLU A 103 7.58 13.05 -14.02
CA GLU A 103 8.46 13.58 -12.95
C GLU A 103 9.93 13.22 -13.15
N CYS A 104 10.22 12.00 -13.61
CA CYS A 104 11.56 11.58 -13.99
C CYS A 104 12.14 12.46 -15.10
N LEU A 105 11.33 12.75 -16.12
CA LEU A 105 11.76 13.59 -17.23
C LEU A 105 12.03 15.03 -16.79
N VAL A 106 11.13 15.63 -15.99
CA VAL A 106 11.23 17.03 -15.58
C VAL A 106 12.27 17.23 -14.47
N GLY A 107 12.26 16.40 -13.44
CA GLY A 107 13.09 16.55 -12.25
C GLY A 107 14.51 16.00 -12.40
N TYR A 108 14.66 14.92 -13.18
CA TYR A 108 15.93 14.19 -13.31
C TYR A 108 16.49 14.18 -14.74
N GLN A 109 15.83 14.85 -15.69
CA GLN A 109 16.24 14.92 -17.09
C GLN A 109 16.48 13.54 -17.73
N ARG A 110 15.74 12.53 -17.26
CA ARG A 110 15.85 11.14 -17.68
C ARG A 110 14.48 10.56 -17.95
N TRP A 111 14.35 9.83 -19.05
CA TRP A 111 13.16 9.03 -19.31
C TRP A 111 13.34 7.63 -18.73
N ASP A 112 12.72 7.37 -17.58
CA ASP A 112 12.61 6.03 -16.98
C ASP A 112 11.20 5.91 -16.37
N PRO A 113 10.26 5.20 -17.00
CA PRO A 113 8.89 5.09 -16.50
C PRO A 113 8.76 4.22 -15.25
N ASP A 114 9.80 3.46 -14.91
CA ASP A 114 9.82 2.53 -13.78
C ASP A 114 9.64 3.28 -12.45
N PRO A 115 8.51 3.10 -11.74
CA PRO A 115 8.21 3.86 -10.53
C PRO A 115 8.90 3.31 -9.27
N ILE A 116 9.58 2.16 -9.34
CA ILE A 116 10.19 1.50 -8.19
C ILE A 116 11.72 1.63 -8.21
N LYS A 117 12.31 1.50 -9.39
CA LYS A 117 13.77 1.45 -9.57
C LYS A 117 14.52 2.65 -9.00
N PHE A 118 14.00 3.86 -9.14
CA PHE A 118 14.71 5.07 -8.76
C PHE A 118 13.79 6.10 -8.11
N ALA A 119 14.27 6.68 -7.00
CA ALA A 119 13.58 7.71 -6.24
C ALA A 119 12.12 7.31 -5.90
N ASN A 120 11.16 8.20 -6.15
CA ASN A 120 9.73 7.99 -5.91
C ASN A 120 9.36 7.39 -4.54
N VAL A 121 10.03 7.86 -3.46
CA VAL A 121 9.83 7.35 -2.09
C VAL A 121 8.37 7.47 -1.62
N MET A 122 7.64 8.46 -2.14
CA MET A 122 6.23 8.67 -1.85
C MET A 122 5.29 7.68 -2.57
N TYR A 123 5.81 6.84 -3.47
CA TYR A 123 5.11 5.68 -3.99
C TYR A 123 5.66 4.41 -3.34
N THR A 124 6.96 4.18 -3.46
CA THR A 124 7.62 2.93 -3.01
C THR A 124 7.54 2.75 -1.50
N GLY A 125 7.72 3.81 -0.71
CA GLY A 125 7.67 3.75 0.75
C GLY A 125 6.30 3.34 1.27
N PHE A 126 5.22 3.97 0.78
CA PHE A 126 3.87 3.55 1.19
C PHE A 126 3.51 2.19 0.62
N PHE A 127 3.89 1.89 -0.63
CA PHE A 127 3.60 0.59 -1.21
C PHE A 127 4.27 -0.55 -0.43
N GLY A 128 5.52 -0.36 0.00
CA GLY A 128 6.23 -1.29 0.88
C GLY A 128 5.56 -1.48 2.24
N VAL A 129 5.02 -0.43 2.85
CA VAL A 129 4.27 -0.55 4.11
C VAL A 129 2.94 -1.29 3.89
N MET A 130 2.23 -1.03 2.79
CA MET A 130 1.01 -1.78 2.46
C MET A 130 1.28 -3.28 2.37
N LEU A 131 2.34 -3.65 1.64
CA LEU A 131 2.76 -5.04 1.47
C LEU A 131 3.18 -5.68 2.78
N GLY A 132 4.00 -5.00 3.58
CA GLY A 132 4.47 -5.51 4.86
C GLY A 132 3.35 -5.73 5.86
N VAL A 133 2.39 -4.80 5.95
CA VAL A 133 1.22 -4.96 6.81
C VAL A 133 0.30 -6.07 6.31
N PHE A 134 0.07 -6.14 4.99
CA PHE A 134 -0.75 -7.20 4.40
C PHE A 134 -0.17 -8.58 4.68
N GLU A 135 1.12 -8.79 4.45
CA GLU A 135 1.78 -10.08 4.67
C GLU A 135 1.82 -10.45 6.15
N THR A 136 1.95 -9.47 7.05
CA THR A 136 1.93 -9.71 8.50
C THR A 136 0.56 -10.19 9.00
N LEU A 137 -0.53 -9.66 8.43
CA LEU A 137 -1.89 -9.94 8.90
C LEU A 137 -2.60 -11.06 8.12
N ASN A 138 -2.16 -11.32 6.90
CA ASN A 138 -2.88 -12.17 5.95
C ASN A 138 -1.96 -13.28 5.40
N ASP A 139 -1.47 -13.12 4.17
CA ASP A 139 -0.65 -14.10 3.47
C ASP A 139 0.46 -13.44 2.64
N ALA A 140 1.42 -14.25 2.20
CA ALA A 140 2.61 -13.81 1.49
C ALA A 140 2.48 -13.84 -0.05
N ARG A 141 1.27 -13.70 -0.62
CA ARG A 141 1.09 -13.82 -2.08
C ARG A 141 1.91 -12.80 -2.88
N PHE A 142 2.16 -11.62 -2.32
CA PHE A 142 2.92 -10.56 -2.98
C PHE A 142 4.44 -10.73 -2.83
N SER A 143 4.88 -11.71 -2.05
CA SER A 143 6.28 -12.15 -1.97
C SER A 143 6.60 -13.25 -2.98
N ALA A 144 5.61 -13.79 -3.69
CA ALA A 144 5.88 -14.71 -4.79
C ALA A 144 6.60 -13.99 -5.95
N PRO A 145 7.57 -14.64 -6.63
CA PRO A 145 8.30 -14.02 -7.72
C PRO A 145 7.38 -13.42 -8.78
N GLY A 146 7.58 -12.14 -9.10
CA GLY A 146 6.77 -11.42 -10.09
C GLY A 146 5.32 -11.15 -9.68
N ALA A 147 4.97 -11.29 -8.39
CA ALA A 147 3.62 -10.98 -7.92
C ALA A 147 3.25 -9.49 -8.09
N LEU A 148 4.25 -8.61 -8.20
CA LEU A 148 4.09 -7.17 -8.37
C LEU A 148 4.57 -6.72 -9.76
N THR A 149 3.94 -7.25 -10.80
CA THR A 149 4.16 -6.78 -12.18
C THR A 149 3.38 -5.50 -12.44
N LEU A 150 4.08 -4.43 -12.85
CA LEU A 150 3.54 -3.14 -13.24
C LEU A 150 3.64 -2.99 -14.75
N ARG A 151 2.50 -2.87 -15.45
CA ARG A 151 2.46 -2.75 -16.92
C ARG A 151 2.43 -1.29 -17.36
N TRP A 152 3.40 -0.87 -18.17
CA TRP A 152 3.42 0.46 -18.79
C TRP A 152 2.62 0.51 -20.10
N ASN A 153 2.78 -0.51 -20.94
CA ASN A 153 2.04 -0.70 -22.20
C ASN A 153 2.13 -2.19 -22.59
N ASP A 154 1.67 -2.55 -23.79
CA ASP A 154 1.66 -3.95 -24.25
C ASP A 154 3.06 -4.58 -24.39
N ASP A 155 4.11 -3.76 -24.51
CA ASP A 155 5.49 -4.19 -24.74
C ASP A 155 6.42 -4.01 -23.53
N THR A 156 5.95 -3.33 -22.48
CA THR A 156 6.79 -2.89 -21.35
C THR A 156 6.12 -3.19 -20.02
N GLU A 157 6.80 -4.01 -19.23
CA GLU A 157 6.42 -4.37 -17.86
C GLU A 157 7.63 -4.29 -16.93
N TYR A 158 7.37 -3.93 -15.68
CA TYR A 158 8.35 -3.93 -14.60
C TYR A 158 7.94 -4.98 -13.58
N VAL A 159 8.80 -5.98 -13.37
CA VAL A 159 8.48 -7.17 -12.57
C VAL A 159 9.17 -7.08 -11.22
N TYR A 160 8.38 -7.19 -10.16
CA TYR A 160 8.85 -7.15 -8.79
C TYR A 160 8.12 -8.18 -7.92
N GLU A 161 8.63 -8.36 -6.72
CA GLU A 161 7.94 -8.93 -5.57
C GLU A 161 8.32 -8.12 -4.33
N PHE A 162 7.74 -8.43 -3.18
CA PHE A 162 7.94 -7.61 -1.99
C PHE A 162 9.43 -7.46 -1.62
N ALA A 163 10.23 -8.51 -1.81
CA ALA A 163 11.68 -8.49 -1.56
C ALA A 163 12.41 -7.49 -2.48
N SER A 164 12.28 -7.60 -3.81
CA SER A 164 12.94 -6.66 -4.73
C SER A 164 12.44 -5.22 -4.60
N LEU A 165 11.19 -5.00 -4.20
CA LEU A 165 10.70 -3.67 -3.85
C LEU A 165 11.43 -3.10 -2.63
N CYS A 166 11.64 -3.89 -1.58
CA CYS A 166 12.39 -3.46 -0.40
C CYS A 166 13.86 -3.19 -0.74
N GLU A 167 14.49 -4.04 -1.57
CA GLU A 167 15.85 -3.84 -2.06
C GLU A 167 15.98 -2.53 -2.84
N ALA A 168 15.00 -2.21 -3.69
CA ALA A 168 14.96 -0.94 -4.41
C ALA A 168 14.88 0.26 -3.45
N ILE A 169 14.08 0.18 -2.39
CA ILE A 169 13.99 1.23 -1.37
C ILE A 169 15.35 1.41 -0.67
N VAL A 170 15.98 0.33 -0.22
CA VAL A 170 17.30 0.36 0.44
C VAL A 170 18.35 0.94 -0.49
N HIS A 171 18.41 0.49 -1.74
CA HIS A 171 19.32 1.02 -2.75
C HIS A 171 19.14 2.53 -2.93
N ASN A 172 17.90 3.01 -3.01
CA ASN A 172 17.61 4.44 -3.14
C ASN A 172 18.02 5.24 -1.89
N MET A 173 17.92 4.68 -0.69
CA MET A 173 18.42 5.32 0.53
C MET A 173 19.94 5.43 0.54
N ASP A 174 20.64 4.38 0.11
CA ASP A 174 22.11 4.34 0.08
C ASP A 174 22.69 5.37 -0.89
N ILE A 175 22.11 5.53 -2.08
CA ILE A 175 22.59 6.49 -3.08
C ILE A 175 22.22 7.94 -2.74
N SER A 176 21.21 8.17 -1.91
CA SER A 176 20.71 9.51 -1.58
C SER A 176 21.58 10.27 -0.57
N GLY A 177 22.59 9.64 0.03
CA GLY A 177 23.59 10.26 0.91
C GLY A 177 23.07 10.83 2.25
N HIS A 178 21.75 10.85 2.46
CA HIS A 178 21.06 11.41 3.64
C HIS A 178 20.29 10.35 4.45
N GLY A 179 20.40 9.06 4.10
CA GLY A 179 19.83 7.96 4.87
C GLY A 179 20.67 7.65 6.13
N PRO A 180 20.08 7.03 7.18
CA PRO A 180 20.89 6.48 8.27
C PRO A 180 21.83 5.44 7.67
N SER A 181 23.13 5.76 7.63
CA SER A 181 24.18 4.88 7.13
C SER A 181 24.12 3.54 7.85
N THR A 182 23.50 2.52 7.26
CA THR A 182 23.53 1.13 7.74
C THR A 182 24.83 0.43 7.34
N ARG A 183 25.95 1.17 7.33
CA ARG A 183 27.28 0.56 7.38
C ARG A 183 27.47 -0.07 8.76
N ALA A 184 26.96 -1.28 8.94
CA ALA A 184 27.48 -2.17 9.95
C ALA A 184 28.95 -2.40 9.62
N ASN A 185 29.82 -1.86 10.46
CA ASN A 185 31.26 -2.07 10.38
C ASN A 185 31.55 -3.53 10.78
N PRO A 186 32.07 -4.40 9.90
CA PRO A 186 32.56 -5.70 10.34
C PRO A 186 33.89 -5.49 11.06
N GLY A 187 33.85 -5.55 12.39
CA GLY A 187 35.01 -5.74 13.25
C GLY A 187 35.22 -7.21 13.55
#